data_AF-A0A1I1HHD1-F1
#
_entry.id   AF-A0A1I1HHD1-F1
#
_cell.length_a   1.000
_cell.length_b   1.000
_cell.length_c   1.000
_cell.angle_alpha   90.00
_cell.angle_beta   90.00
_cell.angle_gamma   90.00
#
_symmetry.space_group_name_H-M   'P 1'
#
loop_
_entity.id
_entity.type
_entity.pdbx_description
1 polymer ?
#
loop_
_entity_poly.entity_id
_entity_poly.type
_entity_poly.pdbx_seq_one_letter_code
_entity_poly.pdbx_strand_id
1 'polypeptide(L)'
;MNIKQPQSTFSALALAVVVGLSGPAQAQSAAGSSPGAAAPSAASKAAQPQVDDKAAREAEKKRAELTQDAITALTKTQEALTLLEAKKTKEALAALELASGKLELVLARDAKLALAPVDVRVITHDIHANVETVKKAVELSRELLGDGEVQKARPIVANLASEIVIETDNLPMATYPAAIKSAARLIDSGKIDDAKAELARALNTLVVTSVAFPLPVLRAEAAMAKAEKLAETDKRDAKQNEELSTLLSSVRTEIEMAQILGYGKKADFKPIFDQVKSIEQKSAGGKSGKGWFDELKTRLQKLF
;
A
#
# COMPACT_ATOMS: atom_id res chain seq x y z
N MET A 1 -25.00 13.90 -45.79
CA MET A 1 -25.13 14.50 -44.46
C MET A 1 -24.17 13.78 -43.53
N ASN A 2 -23.10 14.45 -43.15
CA ASN A 2 -21.93 13.89 -42.48
C ASN A 2 -21.73 14.71 -41.19
N ILE A 3 -22.08 14.15 -40.03
CA ILE A 3 -21.97 14.87 -38.75
C ILE A 3 -20.77 14.31 -37.99
N LYS A 4 -19.70 15.11 -37.95
CA LYS A 4 -18.49 14.91 -37.15
C LYS A 4 -18.81 15.10 -35.67
N GLN A 5 -18.27 14.22 -34.82
CA GLN A 5 -18.17 14.45 -33.38
C GLN A 5 -17.02 15.42 -33.04
N PRO A 6 -17.17 16.29 -32.04
CA PRO A 6 -16.08 17.14 -31.57
C PRO A 6 -15.22 16.43 -30.51
N GLN A 7 -13.91 16.38 -30.78
CA GLN A 7 -12.87 16.11 -29.79
C GLN A 7 -12.68 17.36 -28.93
N SER A 8 -12.74 17.22 -27.60
CA SER A 8 -12.32 18.27 -26.66
C SER A 8 -10.99 17.87 -26.03
N THR A 9 -9.98 18.67 -26.34
CA THR A 9 -8.64 18.65 -25.78
C THR A 9 -8.65 19.36 -24.42
N PHE A 10 -8.26 18.66 -23.34
CA PHE A 10 -7.96 19.32 -22.06
C PHE A 10 -6.47 19.67 -22.03
N SER A 11 -6.18 20.97 -22.19
CA SER A 11 -4.85 21.56 -21.97
C SER A 11 -4.51 21.56 -20.47
N ALA A 12 -3.34 21.02 -20.14
CA ALA A 12 -2.72 21.18 -18.83
C ALA A 12 -2.13 22.60 -18.70
N LEU A 13 -2.59 23.36 -17.71
CA LEU A 13 -2.01 24.64 -17.33
C LEU A 13 -1.15 24.44 -16.08
N ALA A 14 0.17 24.49 -16.24
CA ALA A 14 1.13 24.51 -15.15
C ALA A 14 1.25 25.94 -14.61
N LEU A 15 0.89 26.16 -13.33
CA LEU A 15 1.14 27.42 -12.64
C LEU A 15 2.41 27.27 -11.79
N ALA A 16 3.48 27.93 -12.20
CA ALA A 16 4.68 28.13 -11.40
C ALA A 16 4.54 29.46 -10.65
N VAL A 17 4.60 29.43 -9.32
CA VAL A 17 4.71 30.64 -8.49
C VAL A 17 6.09 30.63 -7.85
N VAL A 18 6.91 31.62 -8.25
CA VAL A 18 8.21 31.94 -7.64
C VAL A 18 8.01 33.19 -6.80
N VAL A 19 8.28 33.12 -5.50
CA VAL A 19 8.44 34.29 -4.63
C VAL A 19 9.66 34.08 -3.74
N GLY A 20 10.72 34.83 -4.00
CA GLY A 20 11.69 35.27 -2.97
C GLY A 20 11.37 36.71 -2.55
N LEU A 21 11.93 37.33 -1.50
CA LEU A 21 12.75 36.92 -0.36
C LEU A 21 12.91 38.22 0.46
N SER A 22 12.57 38.28 1.76
CA SER A 22 13.03 39.28 2.76
C SER A 22 12.56 38.89 4.18
N GLY A 23 13.47 38.49 5.09
CA GLY A 23 13.19 37.93 6.43
C GLY A 23 12.98 38.96 7.55
N PRO A 24 13.42 38.72 8.81
CA PRO A 24 13.68 37.47 9.53
C PRO A 24 12.97 37.39 10.92
N ALA A 25 12.65 36.20 11.43
CA ALA A 25 12.53 35.94 12.88
C ALA A 25 12.49 34.43 13.16
N GLN A 26 13.37 33.99 14.06
CA GLN A 26 13.53 32.61 14.51
C GLN A 26 12.27 32.04 15.16
N ALA A 27 11.88 30.85 14.71
CA ALA A 27 11.35 29.76 15.53
C ALA A 27 11.47 28.45 14.75
N GLN A 28 12.70 27.96 14.57
CA GLN A 28 12.92 26.57 14.16
C GLN A 28 12.57 25.68 15.34
N SER A 29 11.32 25.19 15.34
CA SER A 29 10.99 23.94 16.02
C SER A 29 11.81 22.83 15.36
N ALA A 30 12.82 22.33 16.08
CA ALA A 30 13.59 21.17 15.69
C ALA A 30 12.72 19.91 15.84
N ALA A 31 11.78 19.72 14.92
CA ALA A 31 11.07 18.47 14.73
C ALA A 31 11.87 17.60 13.75
N GLY A 32 12.60 16.63 14.30
CA GLY A 32 12.97 15.36 13.68
C GLY A 32 13.34 15.38 12.19
N SER A 33 14.53 15.86 11.85
CA SER A 33 15.19 15.43 10.62
C SER A 33 15.51 13.95 10.76
N SER A 34 14.77 13.10 10.04
CA SER A 34 15.04 11.68 9.90
C SER A 34 16.52 11.48 9.52
N PRO A 35 17.28 10.61 10.20
CA PRO A 35 18.69 10.41 9.88
C PRO A 35 18.81 9.83 8.47
N GLY A 36 19.24 10.68 7.52
CA GLY A 36 19.76 10.30 6.20
C GLY A 36 18.84 9.43 5.36
N ALA A 37 17.83 10.02 4.71
CA ALA A 37 17.22 9.38 3.56
C ALA A 37 18.26 9.28 2.44
N ALA A 38 18.93 8.13 2.32
CA ALA A 38 19.79 7.88 1.18
C ALA A 38 18.93 7.85 -0.09
N ALA A 39 19.54 8.11 -1.26
CA ALA A 39 18.82 7.92 -2.51
C ALA A 39 18.51 6.42 -2.72
N PRO A 40 17.42 6.08 -3.42
CA PRO A 40 17.14 4.69 -3.79
C PRO A 40 18.34 4.09 -4.54
N SER A 41 18.67 2.83 -4.24
CA SER A 41 19.76 2.13 -4.91
C SER A 41 19.48 1.96 -6.41
N ALA A 42 20.52 1.75 -7.22
CA ALA A 42 20.37 1.49 -8.65
C ALA A 42 19.49 0.24 -8.92
N ALA A 43 19.63 -0.81 -8.10
CA ALA A 43 18.82 -2.02 -8.18
C ALA A 43 17.34 -1.73 -7.88
N SER A 44 17.07 -0.95 -6.83
CA SER A 44 15.71 -0.55 -6.46
C SER A 44 15.05 0.28 -7.57
N LYS A 45 15.78 1.24 -8.17
CA LYS A 45 15.29 2.02 -9.32
C LYS A 45 15.00 1.15 -10.54
N ALA A 46 15.87 0.18 -10.82
CA ALA A 46 15.73 -0.71 -11.97
C ALA A 46 14.54 -1.69 -11.85
N ALA A 47 14.03 -1.92 -10.64
CA ALA A 47 12.87 -2.74 -10.34
C ALA A 47 11.56 -1.92 -10.25
N GLN A 48 11.64 -0.59 -10.19
CA GLN A 48 10.49 0.28 -9.95
C GLN A 48 9.30 0.04 -10.89
N PRO A 49 9.48 -0.13 -12.22
CA PRO A 49 8.34 -0.39 -13.10
C PRO A 49 7.58 -1.67 -12.76
N GLN A 50 8.30 -2.72 -12.35
CA GLN A 50 7.70 -4.02 -11.99
C GLN A 50 6.97 -3.95 -10.64
N VAL A 51 7.50 -3.16 -9.71
CA VAL A 51 6.87 -2.84 -8.43
C VAL A 51 5.58 -2.05 -8.65
N ASP A 52 5.61 -1.00 -9.47
CA ASP A 52 4.45 -0.17 -9.80
C ASP A 52 3.35 -0.99 -10.50
N ASP A 53 3.73 -1.83 -11.47
CA ASP A 53 2.81 -2.73 -12.16
C ASP A 53 2.16 -3.75 -11.22
N LYS A 54 2.88 -4.22 -10.20
CA LYS A 54 2.35 -5.14 -9.19
C LYS A 54 1.37 -4.42 -8.28
N ALA A 55 1.76 -3.24 -7.78
CA ALA A 55 0.89 -2.39 -6.96
C ALA A 55 -0.43 -2.07 -7.68
N ALA A 56 -0.34 -1.64 -8.94
CA ALA A 56 -1.51 -1.32 -9.77
C ALA A 56 -2.42 -2.53 -9.96
N ARG A 57 -1.86 -3.71 -10.25
CA ARG A 57 -2.64 -4.94 -10.44
C ARG A 57 -3.35 -5.41 -9.17
N GLU A 58 -2.65 -5.43 -8.03
CA GLU A 58 -3.27 -5.85 -6.77
C GLU A 58 -4.30 -4.81 -6.29
N ALA A 59 -4.07 -3.52 -6.52
CA ALA A 59 -5.04 -2.48 -6.23
C ALA A 59 -6.29 -2.60 -7.11
N GLU A 60 -6.12 -2.92 -8.40
CA GLU A 60 -7.24 -3.13 -9.31
C GLU A 60 -8.11 -4.33 -8.91
N LYS A 61 -7.50 -5.43 -8.45
CA LYS A 61 -8.26 -6.56 -7.89
C LYS A 61 -9.13 -6.12 -6.71
N LYS A 62 -8.59 -5.30 -5.81
CA LYS A 62 -9.36 -4.75 -4.68
C LYS A 62 -10.43 -3.75 -5.12
N ARG A 63 -10.15 -2.92 -6.12
CA ARG A 63 -11.15 -2.01 -6.69
C ARG A 63 -12.31 -2.75 -7.34
N ALA A 64 -12.08 -3.91 -7.93
CA ALA A 64 -13.13 -4.74 -8.49
C ALA A 64 -14.09 -5.33 -7.41
N GLU A 65 -13.66 -5.39 -6.14
CA GLU A 65 -14.51 -5.80 -5.01
C GLU A 65 -15.43 -4.66 -4.54
N LEU A 66 -15.15 -3.40 -4.93
CA LEU A 66 -15.94 -2.23 -4.52
C LEU A 66 -17.38 -2.33 -5.00
N THR A 67 -18.31 -2.02 -4.09
CA THR A 67 -19.73 -2.02 -4.43
C THR A 67 -20.25 -0.61 -4.57
N GLN A 68 -20.74 -0.27 -5.77
CA GLN A 68 -21.28 1.06 -6.06
C GLN A 68 -22.43 1.45 -5.11
N ASP A 69 -23.23 0.49 -4.68
CA ASP A 69 -24.30 0.74 -3.71
C ASP A 69 -23.74 1.12 -2.32
N ALA A 70 -22.68 0.46 -1.84
CA ALA A 70 -22.02 0.80 -0.59
C ALA A 70 -21.34 2.19 -0.67
N ILE A 71 -20.67 2.49 -1.78
CA ILE A 71 -20.09 3.80 -2.06
C ILE A 71 -21.18 4.87 -2.03
N THR A 72 -22.28 4.63 -2.74
CA THR A 72 -23.43 5.55 -2.77
C THR A 72 -23.99 5.78 -1.37
N ALA A 73 -24.11 4.74 -0.55
CA ALA A 73 -24.57 4.86 0.82
C ALA A 73 -23.64 5.73 1.68
N LEU A 74 -22.32 5.53 1.57
CA LEU A 74 -21.33 6.36 2.26
C LEU A 74 -21.44 7.83 1.81
N THR A 75 -21.45 8.09 0.50
CA THR A 75 -21.58 9.44 -0.06
C THR A 75 -22.86 10.13 0.42
N LYS A 76 -23.99 9.40 0.42
CA LYS A 76 -25.28 9.95 0.86
C LYS A 76 -25.34 10.17 2.37
N THR A 77 -24.58 9.41 3.15
CA THR A 77 -24.40 9.66 4.59
C THR A 77 -23.65 10.98 4.83
N GLN A 78 -22.55 11.20 4.10
CA GLN A 78 -21.78 12.45 4.15
C GLN A 78 -22.64 13.65 3.71
N GLU A 79 -23.37 13.50 2.60
CA GLU A 79 -24.28 14.51 2.09
C GLU A 79 -25.39 14.85 3.10
N ALA A 80 -25.99 13.85 3.75
CA ALA A 80 -27.00 14.08 4.78
C ALA A 80 -26.44 14.90 5.94
N LEU A 81 -25.22 14.61 6.40
CA LEU A 81 -24.57 15.40 7.46
C LEU A 81 -24.39 16.86 7.03
N THR A 82 -23.86 17.11 5.84
CA THR A 82 -23.71 18.48 5.29
C THR A 82 -25.06 19.20 5.13
N LEU A 83 -26.11 18.48 4.71
CA LEU A 83 -27.46 19.05 4.59
C LEU A 83 -28.05 19.44 5.94
N LEU A 84 -27.82 18.64 7.00
CA LEU A 84 -28.24 18.99 8.36
C LEU A 84 -27.51 20.24 8.89
N GLU A 85 -26.22 20.40 8.58
CA GLU A 85 -25.47 21.62 8.89
C GLU A 85 -26.07 22.85 8.18
N ALA A 86 -26.51 22.67 6.93
CA ALA A 86 -27.22 23.67 6.15
C ALA A 86 -28.71 23.83 6.52
N LYS A 87 -29.20 23.16 7.57
CA LYS A 87 -30.60 23.17 8.03
C LYS A 87 -31.61 22.67 6.97
N LYS A 88 -31.15 21.85 6.03
CA LYS A 88 -31.93 21.24 4.94
C LYS A 88 -32.44 19.86 5.33
N THR A 89 -33.35 19.83 6.30
CA THR A 89 -33.78 18.59 6.97
C THR A 89 -34.50 17.61 6.04
N LYS A 90 -35.33 18.10 5.12
CA LYS A 90 -36.07 17.25 4.19
C LYS A 90 -35.14 16.58 3.19
N GLU A 91 -34.18 17.33 2.68
CA GLU A 91 -33.16 16.81 1.77
C GLU A 91 -32.23 15.82 2.48
N ALA A 92 -31.88 16.08 3.74
CA ALA A 92 -31.09 15.15 4.55
C ALA A 92 -31.80 13.80 4.74
N LEU A 93 -33.11 13.81 5.05
CA LEU A 93 -33.91 12.59 5.14
C LEU A 93 -33.95 11.83 3.81
N ALA A 94 -34.14 12.52 2.68
CA ALA A 94 -34.11 11.89 1.36
C ALA A 94 -32.74 11.26 1.05
N ALA A 95 -31.64 11.89 1.47
CA ALA A 95 -30.31 11.31 1.33
C ALA A 95 -30.14 10.05 2.21
N LEU A 96 -30.61 10.07 3.46
CA LEU A 96 -30.57 8.89 4.35
C LEU A 96 -31.47 7.75 3.89
N GLU A 97 -32.64 8.05 3.30
CA GLU A 97 -33.52 7.07 2.68
C GLU A 97 -32.78 6.33 1.56
N LEU A 98 -32.13 7.08 0.67
CA LEU A 98 -31.33 6.50 -0.40
C LEU A 98 -30.16 5.68 0.15
N ALA A 99 -29.44 6.19 1.16
CA ALA A 99 -28.35 5.46 1.81
C ALA A 99 -28.83 4.14 2.41
N SER A 100 -29.94 4.16 3.15
CA SER A 100 -30.53 2.97 3.74
C SER A 100 -30.95 1.97 2.66
N GLY A 101 -31.66 2.41 1.62
CA GLY A 101 -32.07 1.53 0.53
C GLY A 101 -30.88 0.87 -0.18
N LYS A 102 -29.79 1.61 -0.37
CA LYS A 102 -28.55 1.08 -0.96
C LYS A 102 -27.87 0.04 -0.08
N LEU A 103 -27.84 0.24 1.24
CA LEU A 103 -27.31 -0.76 2.18
C LEU A 103 -28.14 -2.04 2.20
N GLU A 104 -29.46 -1.93 2.09
CA GLU A 104 -30.34 -3.11 1.96
C GLU A 104 -30.06 -3.88 0.66
N LEU A 105 -29.78 -3.20 -0.46
CA LEU A 105 -29.39 -3.87 -1.70
C LEU A 105 -28.04 -4.61 -1.57
N VAL A 106 -27.09 -4.04 -0.82
CA VAL A 106 -25.82 -4.71 -0.51
C VAL A 106 -26.07 -6.00 0.28
N LEU A 107 -26.86 -5.91 1.36
CA LEU A 107 -27.23 -7.07 2.19
C LEU A 107 -28.09 -8.10 1.45
N ALA A 108 -28.91 -7.68 0.49
CA ALA A 108 -29.71 -8.59 -0.32
C ALA A 108 -28.84 -9.44 -1.25
N ARG A 109 -27.69 -8.95 -1.70
CA ARG A 109 -26.73 -9.71 -2.51
C ARG A 109 -25.92 -10.68 -1.66
N ASP A 110 -25.53 -10.27 -0.46
CA ASP A 110 -24.87 -11.12 0.52
C ASP A 110 -25.30 -10.74 1.94
N ALA A 111 -26.21 -11.54 2.49
CA ALA A 111 -26.80 -11.30 3.81
C ALA A 111 -25.80 -11.49 4.97
N LYS A 112 -24.65 -12.13 4.72
CA LYS A 112 -23.61 -12.36 5.72
C LYS A 112 -22.41 -11.44 5.54
N LEU A 113 -22.45 -10.52 4.58
CA LEU A 113 -21.37 -9.58 4.34
C LEU A 113 -21.12 -8.74 5.59
N ALA A 114 -19.97 -8.92 6.22
CA ALA A 114 -19.60 -8.18 7.42
C ALA A 114 -19.05 -6.78 7.11
N LEU A 115 -18.29 -6.67 6.02
CA LEU A 115 -17.58 -5.48 5.60
C LEU A 115 -17.87 -5.23 4.11
N ALA A 116 -18.44 -4.06 3.80
CA ALA A 116 -18.65 -3.66 2.41
C ALA A 116 -17.56 -2.66 1.99
N PRO A 117 -16.68 -3.01 1.04
CA PRO A 117 -15.56 -2.16 0.65
C PRO A 117 -16.03 -0.94 -0.16
N VAL A 118 -15.48 0.23 0.15
CA VAL A 118 -15.91 1.53 -0.39
C VAL A 118 -14.78 2.41 -0.94
N ASP A 119 -13.53 2.19 -0.51
CA ASP A 119 -12.36 2.89 -1.07
C ASP A 119 -11.13 1.98 -1.04
N VAL A 120 -10.19 2.22 -1.95
CA VAL A 120 -8.91 1.51 -2.03
C VAL A 120 -7.76 2.50 -2.19
N ARG A 121 -6.82 2.48 -1.24
CA ARG A 121 -5.60 3.28 -1.27
C ARG A 121 -4.37 2.41 -1.43
N VAL A 122 -3.36 2.96 -2.10
CA VAL A 122 -2.04 2.36 -2.22
C VAL A 122 -1.06 3.28 -1.50
N ILE A 123 -0.37 2.73 -0.52
CA ILE A 123 0.62 3.44 0.30
C ILE A 123 1.95 2.73 0.10
N THR A 124 3.02 3.50 -0.11
CA THR A 124 4.37 2.95 -0.23
C THR A 124 5.20 3.41 0.96
N HIS A 125 5.68 2.46 1.74
CA HIS A 125 6.72 2.67 2.73
C HIS A 125 8.01 2.11 2.17
N ASP A 126 9.06 2.91 2.11
CA ASP A 126 10.35 2.42 1.64
C ASP A 126 11.49 2.91 2.50
N ILE A 127 12.43 2.01 2.74
CA ILE A 127 13.63 2.28 3.50
C ILE A 127 14.81 2.43 2.55
N HIS A 128 15.42 3.60 2.55
CA HIS A 128 16.63 3.84 1.78
C HIS A 128 17.85 3.78 2.71
N ALA A 129 18.13 2.56 3.18
CA ALA A 129 19.29 2.26 4.02
C ALA A 129 19.90 0.92 3.62
N ASN A 130 21.18 0.74 3.91
CA ASN A 130 21.83 -0.56 3.70
C ASN A 130 21.40 -1.57 4.78
N VAL A 131 21.60 -2.85 4.47
CA VAL A 131 21.28 -4.01 5.32
C VAL A 131 21.81 -3.86 6.76
N GLU A 132 23.05 -3.37 6.92
CA GLU A 132 23.69 -3.24 8.23
C GLU A 132 23.01 -2.17 9.11
N THR A 133 22.68 -1.01 8.52
CA THR A 133 21.95 0.06 9.21
C THR A 133 20.57 -0.41 9.65
N VAL A 134 19.84 -1.11 8.77
CA VAL A 134 18.52 -1.66 9.10
C VAL A 134 18.63 -2.70 10.21
N LYS A 135 19.62 -3.59 10.14
CA LYS A 135 19.89 -4.58 11.19
C LYS A 135 20.13 -3.93 12.56
N LYS A 136 20.98 -2.90 12.62
CA LYS A 136 21.25 -2.13 13.85
C LYS A 136 19.98 -1.48 14.40
N ALA A 137 19.15 -0.91 13.53
CA ALA A 137 17.88 -0.31 13.94
C ALA A 137 16.87 -1.34 14.47
N VAL A 138 16.81 -2.53 13.88
CA VAL A 138 16.01 -3.66 14.39
C VAL A 138 16.52 -4.15 15.74
N GLU A 139 17.84 -4.28 15.91
CA GLU A 139 18.46 -4.69 17.18
C GLU A 139 18.16 -3.68 18.30
N LEU A 140 18.36 -2.39 18.04
CA LEU A 140 18.04 -1.31 18.98
C LEU A 140 16.54 -1.29 19.33
N SER A 141 15.67 -1.48 18.35
CA SER A 141 14.22 -1.56 18.59
C SER A 141 13.86 -2.71 19.52
N ARG A 142 14.51 -3.87 19.36
CA ARG A 142 14.30 -5.05 20.22
C ARG A 142 14.78 -4.79 21.65
N GLU A 143 15.94 -4.16 21.81
CA GLU A 143 16.48 -3.79 23.12
C GLU A 143 15.53 -2.85 23.87
N LEU A 144 15.16 -1.73 23.25
CA LEU A 144 14.25 -0.74 23.84
C LEU A 144 12.89 -1.34 24.20
N LEU A 145 12.33 -2.21 23.35
CA LEU A 145 11.07 -2.91 23.66
C LEU A 145 11.24 -3.93 24.79
N GLY A 146 12.37 -4.63 24.85
CA GLY A 146 12.71 -5.56 25.93
C GLY A 146 12.81 -4.88 27.29
N ASP A 147 13.30 -3.64 27.31
CA ASP A 147 13.43 -2.80 28.50
C ASP A 147 12.12 -2.06 28.87
N GLY A 148 11.05 -2.22 28.08
CA GLY A 148 9.77 -1.55 28.28
C GLY A 148 9.76 -0.07 27.84
N GLU A 149 10.80 0.41 27.15
CA GLU A 149 10.93 1.77 26.64
C GLU A 149 10.16 2.02 25.34
N VAL A 150 8.86 1.69 25.35
CA VAL A 150 7.98 1.70 24.17
C VAL A 150 8.02 3.03 23.41
N GLN A 151 8.05 4.17 24.11
CA GLN A 151 8.04 5.48 23.47
C GLN A 151 9.35 5.81 22.74
N LYS A 152 10.49 5.24 23.16
CA LYS A 152 11.77 5.38 22.45
C LYS A 152 11.85 4.45 21.24
N ALA A 153 11.29 3.24 21.36
CA ALA A 153 11.26 2.27 20.26
C ALA A 153 10.30 2.68 19.13
N ARG A 154 9.13 3.24 19.46
CA ARG A 154 8.07 3.57 18.51
C ARG A 154 8.53 4.33 17.25
N PRO A 155 9.27 5.45 17.33
CA PRO A 155 9.71 6.16 16.13
C PRO A 155 10.71 5.36 15.29
N ILE A 156 11.45 4.41 15.87
CA ILE A 156 12.37 3.55 15.12
C ILE A 156 11.57 2.49 14.37
N VAL A 157 10.69 1.77 15.08
CA VAL A 157 9.83 0.72 14.51
C VAL A 157 8.93 1.26 13.41
N ALA A 158 8.39 2.47 13.58
CA ALA A 158 7.54 3.12 12.57
C ALA A 158 8.25 3.36 11.23
N ASN A 159 9.59 3.39 11.20
CA ASN A 159 10.38 3.58 9.99
C ASN A 159 11.00 2.27 9.47
N LEU A 160 10.82 1.13 10.16
CA LEU A 160 11.34 -0.18 9.76
C LEU A 160 10.35 -0.92 8.84
N ALA A 161 10.01 -0.30 7.71
CA ALA A 161 9.10 -0.85 6.71
C ALA A 161 9.63 -0.60 5.28
N SER A 162 9.51 -1.62 4.42
CA SER A 162 9.77 -1.53 2.98
C SER A 162 8.75 -2.38 2.24
N GLU A 163 7.61 -1.77 1.92
CA GLU A 163 6.41 -2.44 1.46
C GLU A 163 5.46 -1.50 0.70
N ILE A 164 4.64 -2.11 -0.15
CA ILE A 164 3.41 -1.51 -0.64
C ILE A 164 2.28 -2.02 0.23
N VAL A 165 1.50 -1.12 0.80
CA VAL A 165 0.28 -1.44 1.54
C VAL A 165 -0.92 -1.07 0.69
N ILE A 166 -1.80 -2.03 0.49
CA ILE A 166 -3.12 -1.79 -0.10
C ILE A 166 -4.11 -1.75 1.05
N GLU A 167 -4.62 -0.55 1.32
CA GLU A 167 -5.68 -0.34 2.30
C GLU A 167 -7.04 -0.35 1.61
N THR A 168 -8.02 -0.95 2.27
CA THR A 168 -9.42 -0.91 1.88
C THR A 168 -10.22 -0.39 3.04
N ASP A 169 -10.99 0.67 2.81
CA ASP A 169 -11.97 1.17 3.77
C ASP A 169 -13.27 0.43 3.57
N ASN A 170 -13.91 0.06 4.67
CA ASN A 170 -15.11 -0.77 4.64
C ASN A 170 -16.21 -0.20 5.54
N LEU A 171 -17.45 -0.30 5.09
CA LEU A 171 -18.62 -0.09 5.94
C LEU A 171 -18.88 -1.33 6.80
N PRO A 172 -18.95 -1.21 8.15
CA PRO A 172 -19.33 -2.33 9.01
C PRO A 172 -20.82 -2.59 8.88
N MET A 173 -21.20 -3.61 8.12
CA MET A 173 -22.59 -3.87 7.72
C MET A 173 -23.50 -4.30 8.88
N ALA A 174 -22.93 -4.75 9.99
CA ALA A 174 -23.70 -5.08 11.19
C ALA A 174 -24.21 -3.84 11.95
N THR A 175 -23.48 -2.73 11.91
CA THR A 175 -23.75 -1.54 12.76
C THR A 175 -24.10 -0.30 11.95
N TYR A 176 -23.48 -0.12 10.78
CA TYR A 176 -23.63 1.08 9.96
C TYR A 176 -25.09 1.30 9.50
N PRO A 177 -25.82 0.30 8.95
CA PRO A 177 -27.22 0.49 8.57
C PRO A 177 -28.14 0.88 9.74
N ALA A 178 -27.87 0.35 10.94
CA ALA A 178 -28.64 0.69 12.13
C ALA A 178 -28.41 2.15 12.55
N ALA A 179 -27.18 2.66 12.43
CA ALA A 179 -26.86 4.06 12.70
C ALA A 179 -27.57 5.01 11.73
N ILE A 180 -27.64 4.68 10.43
CA ILE A 180 -28.39 5.46 9.43
C ILE A 180 -29.88 5.54 9.80
N LYS A 181 -30.50 4.40 10.13
CA LYS A 181 -31.90 4.35 10.60
C LYS A 181 -32.11 5.14 11.89
N SER A 182 -31.12 5.13 12.80
CA SER A 182 -31.16 5.90 14.05
C SER A 182 -31.14 7.40 13.79
N ALA A 183 -30.23 7.87 12.93
CA ALA A 183 -30.14 9.28 12.54
C ALA A 183 -31.44 9.77 11.89
N ALA A 184 -32.06 8.99 11.00
CA ALA A 184 -33.36 9.34 10.41
C ALA A 184 -34.45 9.55 11.48
N ARG A 185 -34.57 8.64 12.45
CA ARG A 185 -35.52 8.79 13.57
C ARG A 185 -35.26 10.02 14.43
N LEU A 186 -33.99 10.34 14.68
CA LEU A 186 -33.60 11.54 15.43
C LEU A 186 -34.01 12.82 14.68
N ILE A 187 -33.83 12.83 13.35
CA ILE A 187 -34.27 13.94 12.50
C ILE A 187 -35.79 14.13 12.57
N ASP A 188 -36.58 13.05 12.42
CA ASP A 188 -38.04 13.11 12.50
C ASP A 188 -38.53 13.58 13.88
N SER A 189 -37.76 13.28 14.93
CA SER A 189 -38.04 13.72 16.30
C SER A 189 -37.56 15.16 16.58
N GLY A 190 -37.04 15.88 15.58
CA GLY A 190 -36.50 17.23 15.71
C GLY A 190 -35.16 17.33 16.45
N LYS A 191 -34.53 16.19 16.78
CA LYS A 191 -33.24 16.11 17.50
C LYS A 191 -32.07 16.21 16.52
N ILE A 192 -31.94 17.37 15.87
CA ILE A 192 -31.00 17.57 14.76
C ILE A 192 -29.53 17.46 15.20
N ASP A 193 -29.17 17.97 16.38
CA ASP A 193 -27.79 17.87 16.87
C ASP A 193 -27.40 16.43 17.19
N ASP A 194 -28.30 15.66 17.80
CA ASP A 194 -28.10 14.23 18.04
C ASP A 194 -27.96 13.45 16.72
N ALA A 195 -28.77 13.78 15.70
CA ALA A 195 -28.68 13.15 14.40
C ALA A 195 -27.32 13.42 13.71
N LYS A 196 -26.83 14.66 13.74
CA LYS A 196 -25.49 15.00 13.22
C LYS A 196 -24.40 14.22 13.95
N ALA A 197 -24.48 14.14 15.28
CA ALA A 197 -23.53 13.38 16.09
C ALA A 197 -23.57 11.88 15.76
N GLU A 198 -24.76 11.31 15.53
CA GLU A 198 -24.93 9.92 15.11
C GLU A 198 -24.29 9.65 13.74
N LEU A 199 -24.55 10.50 12.74
CA LEU A 199 -23.97 10.37 11.41
C LEU A 199 -22.44 10.54 11.43
N ALA A 200 -21.93 11.53 12.16
CA ALA A 200 -20.50 11.73 12.33
C ALA A 200 -19.83 10.51 13.01
N ARG A 201 -20.49 9.91 14.01
CA ARG A 201 -20.00 8.67 14.64
C ARG A 201 -19.98 7.52 13.66
N ALA A 202 -21.05 7.32 12.88
CA ALA A 202 -21.11 6.28 11.85
C ALA A 202 -19.98 6.43 10.84
N LEU A 203 -19.73 7.64 10.34
CA LEU A 203 -18.62 7.95 9.41
C LEU A 203 -17.23 7.72 10.03
N ASN A 204 -17.10 7.77 11.35
CA ASN A 204 -15.85 7.46 12.05
C ASN A 204 -15.71 5.98 12.43
N THR A 205 -16.62 5.11 11.99
CA THR A 205 -16.59 3.66 12.27
C THR A 205 -16.16 2.81 11.08
N LEU A 206 -15.73 3.43 9.97
CA LEU A 206 -15.22 2.71 8.81
C LEU A 206 -14.04 1.83 9.24
N VAL A 207 -14.07 0.57 8.81
CA VAL A 207 -13.05 -0.42 9.14
C VAL A 207 -12.01 -0.44 8.05
N VAL A 208 -10.77 -0.12 8.40
CA VAL A 208 -9.62 -0.24 7.50
C VAL A 208 -9.07 -1.66 7.58
N THR A 209 -8.99 -2.33 6.44
CA THR A 209 -8.27 -3.59 6.28
C THR A 209 -7.09 -3.37 5.36
N SER A 210 -5.96 -4.02 5.60
CA SER A 210 -4.76 -3.84 4.79
C SER A 210 -4.10 -5.15 4.41
N VAL A 211 -3.42 -5.13 3.26
CA VAL A 211 -2.51 -6.20 2.81
C VAL A 211 -1.19 -5.56 2.43
N ALA A 212 -0.08 -6.07 2.96
CA ALA A 212 1.27 -5.58 2.69
C ALA A 212 2.02 -6.50 1.72
N PHE A 213 2.71 -5.90 0.76
CA PHE A 213 3.56 -6.57 -0.22
C PHE A 213 4.99 -6.07 -0.07
N PRO A 214 5.94 -6.89 0.39
CA PRO A 214 7.29 -6.41 0.70
C PRO A 214 8.06 -5.99 -0.55
N LEU A 215 8.52 -4.74 -0.57
CA LEU A 215 9.31 -4.20 -1.67
C LEU A 215 10.59 -4.99 -1.93
N PRO A 216 11.36 -5.44 -0.90
CA PRO A 216 12.57 -6.21 -1.17
C PRO A 216 12.28 -7.52 -1.92
N VAL A 217 11.14 -8.15 -1.67
CA VAL A 217 10.77 -9.38 -2.37
C VAL A 217 10.40 -9.09 -3.82
N LEU A 218 9.61 -8.05 -4.07
CA LEU A 218 9.28 -7.62 -5.43
C LEU A 218 10.53 -7.19 -6.22
N ARG A 219 11.48 -6.53 -5.57
CA ARG A 219 12.79 -6.16 -6.16
C ARG A 219 13.64 -7.38 -6.47
N ALA A 220 13.65 -8.38 -5.59
CA ALA A 220 14.30 -9.66 -5.84
C ALA A 220 13.67 -10.37 -7.04
N GLU A 221 12.34 -10.43 -7.14
CA GLU A 221 11.64 -11.00 -8.30
C GLU A 221 11.99 -10.31 -9.61
N ALA A 222 12.01 -8.98 -9.60
CA ALA A 222 12.43 -8.15 -10.72
C ALA A 222 13.87 -8.45 -11.17
N ALA A 223 14.81 -8.53 -10.22
CA ALA A 223 16.21 -8.84 -10.50
C ALA A 223 16.39 -10.29 -10.99
N MET A 224 15.69 -11.25 -10.39
CA MET A 224 15.68 -12.65 -10.82
C MET A 224 15.19 -12.82 -12.25
N ALA A 225 14.12 -12.13 -12.66
CA ALA A 225 13.59 -12.24 -14.01
C ALA A 225 14.62 -11.79 -15.08
N LYS A 226 15.48 -10.82 -14.74
CA LYS A 226 16.61 -10.40 -15.60
C LYS A 226 17.75 -11.42 -15.54
N ALA A 227 18.08 -11.89 -14.33
CA ALA A 227 19.15 -12.86 -14.10
C ALA A 227 18.88 -14.18 -14.82
N GLU A 228 17.64 -14.66 -14.82
CA GLU A 228 17.23 -15.88 -15.51
C GLU A 228 17.45 -15.79 -17.02
N LYS A 229 17.04 -14.68 -17.66
CA LYS A 229 17.27 -14.47 -19.09
C LYS A 229 18.75 -14.52 -19.45
N LEU A 230 19.61 -13.94 -18.61
CA LEU A 230 21.06 -14.03 -18.78
C LEU A 230 21.55 -15.46 -18.54
N ALA A 231 21.07 -16.13 -17.49
CA ALA A 231 21.43 -17.49 -17.15
C ALA A 231 21.13 -18.49 -18.28
N GLU A 232 20.05 -18.26 -19.04
CA GLU A 232 19.67 -19.06 -20.21
C GLU A 232 20.43 -18.72 -21.50
N THR A 233 21.16 -17.60 -21.53
CA THR A 233 21.94 -17.20 -22.70
C THR A 233 23.20 -18.05 -22.82
N ASP A 234 23.32 -18.81 -23.90
CA ASP A 234 24.52 -19.59 -24.22
C ASP A 234 25.71 -18.67 -24.53
N LYS A 235 26.90 -19.07 -24.07
CA LYS A 235 28.18 -18.36 -24.33
C LYS A 235 28.15 -16.88 -23.93
N ARG A 236 27.68 -16.58 -22.71
CA ARG A 236 27.73 -15.22 -22.14
C ARG A 236 29.13 -14.62 -22.21
N ASP A 237 29.21 -13.36 -22.66
CA ASP A 237 30.45 -12.60 -22.60
C ASP A 237 30.81 -12.17 -21.15
N ALA A 238 31.98 -11.54 -20.98
CA ALA A 238 32.45 -11.11 -19.66
C ALA A 238 31.49 -10.11 -18.99
N LYS A 239 30.88 -9.20 -19.76
CA LYS A 239 29.97 -8.17 -19.26
C LYS A 239 28.64 -8.79 -18.81
N GLN A 240 28.10 -9.73 -19.58
CA GLN A 240 26.89 -10.47 -19.22
C GLN A 240 27.10 -11.35 -17.98
N ASN A 241 28.30 -11.92 -17.80
CA ASN A 241 28.63 -12.67 -16.59
C ASN A 241 28.74 -11.75 -15.36
N GLU A 242 29.33 -10.56 -15.50
CA GLU A 242 29.38 -9.54 -14.46
C GLU A 242 27.98 -9.02 -14.09
N GLU A 243 27.14 -8.77 -15.09
CA GLU A 243 25.74 -8.36 -14.90
C GLU A 243 24.94 -9.43 -14.17
N LEU A 244 25.07 -10.71 -14.57
CA LEU A 244 24.42 -11.82 -13.87
C LEU A 244 24.86 -11.91 -12.40
N SER A 245 26.17 -11.80 -12.14
CA SER A 245 26.69 -11.78 -10.76
C SER A 245 26.13 -10.62 -9.95
N THR A 246 26.01 -9.44 -10.56
CA THR A 246 25.46 -8.23 -9.92
C THR A 246 23.98 -8.40 -9.61
N LEU A 247 23.21 -9.01 -10.51
CA LEU A 247 21.79 -9.30 -10.29
C LEU A 247 21.60 -10.33 -9.18
N LEU A 248 22.38 -11.41 -9.15
CA LEU A 248 22.31 -12.42 -8.07
C LEU A 248 22.70 -11.84 -6.71
N SER A 249 23.71 -10.97 -6.66
CA SER A 249 24.07 -10.21 -5.45
C SER A 249 22.93 -9.28 -4.99
N SER A 250 22.25 -8.63 -5.95
CA SER A 250 21.08 -7.78 -5.65
C SER A 250 19.93 -8.61 -5.09
N VAL A 251 19.61 -9.77 -5.70
CA VAL A 251 18.62 -10.72 -5.18
C VAL A 251 18.95 -11.09 -3.75
N ARG A 252 20.19 -11.50 -3.47
CA ARG A 252 20.63 -11.86 -2.12
C ARG A 252 20.43 -10.72 -1.12
N THR A 253 20.83 -9.51 -1.49
CA THR A 253 20.73 -8.31 -0.64
C THR A 253 19.27 -7.99 -0.30
N GLU A 254 18.39 -8.05 -1.30
CA GLU A 254 16.97 -7.77 -1.11
C GLU A 254 16.28 -8.86 -0.28
N ILE A 255 16.65 -10.13 -0.44
CA ILE A 255 16.17 -11.22 0.42
C ILE A 255 16.66 -11.07 1.87
N GLU A 256 17.90 -10.64 2.07
CA GLU A 256 18.43 -10.34 3.40
C GLU A 256 17.70 -9.15 4.05
N MET A 257 17.42 -8.11 3.28
CA MET A 257 16.58 -6.99 3.72
C MET A 257 15.18 -7.47 4.14
N ALA A 258 14.55 -8.33 3.33
CA ALA A 258 13.25 -8.89 3.64
C ALA A 258 13.25 -9.66 4.97
N GLN A 259 14.29 -10.47 5.20
CA GLN A 259 14.47 -11.24 6.41
C GLN A 259 14.64 -10.35 7.65
N ILE A 260 15.48 -9.31 7.56
CA ILE A 260 15.77 -8.41 8.68
C ILE A 260 14.53 -7.61 9.09
N LEU A 261 13.75 -7.15 8.11
CA LEU A 261 12.48 -6.45 8.33
C LEU A 261 11.36 -7.37 8.84
N GLY A 262 11.58 -8.68 8.90
CA GLY A 262 10.66 -9.62 9.50
C GLY A 262 9.53 -10.08 8.58
N TYR A 263 9.70 -9.96 7.26
CA TYR A 263 8.72 -10.42 6.26
C TYR A 263 8.64 -11.95 6.10
N GLY A 264 9.14 -12.71 7.06
CA GLY A 264 9.09 -14.18 7.07
C GLY A 264 9.90 -14.73 8.23
N LYS A 265 9.81 -16.03 8.48
CA LYS A 265 10.62 -16.65 9.55
C LYS A 265 12.01 -16.93 9.03
N LYS A 266 13.01 -16.82 9.91
CA LYS A 266 14.42 -17.15 9.58
C LYS A 266 14.58 -18.53 8.92
N ALA A 267 13.77 -19.51 9.30
CA ALA A 267 13.79 -20.85 8.72
C ALA A 267 13.34 -20.87 7.25
N ASP A 268 12.46 -19.96 6.85
CA ASP A 268 11.91 -19.88 5.49
C ASP A 268 12.92 -19.29 4.50
N PHE A 269 13.82 -18.42 4.99
CA PHE A 269 14.86 -17.77 4.18
C PHE A 269 16.08 -18.64 3.90
N LYS A 270 16.42 -19.61 4.78
CA LYS A 270 17.62 -20.43 4.57
C LYS A 270 17.60 -21.18 3.23
N PRO A 271 16.51 -21.90 2.85
CA PRO A 271 16.44 -22.57 1.55
C PRO A 271 16.51 -21.60 0.36
N ILE A 272 16.05 -20.36 0.52
CA ILE A 272 16.10 -19.32 -0.51
C ILE A 272 17.56 -18.92 -0.76
N PHE A 273 18.33 -18.67 0.29
CA PHE A 273 19.77 -18.37 0.15
C PHE A 273 20.56 -19.54 -0.43
N ASP A 274 20.27 -20.77 -0.01
CA ASP A 274 20.92 -21.96 -0.54
C ASP A 274 20.68 -22.08 -2.06
N GLN A 275 19.46 -21.75 -2.52
CA GLN A 275 19.13 -21.77 -3.94
C GLN A 275 19.81 -20.65 -4.73
N VAL A 276 19.90 -19.43 -4.20
CA VAL A 276 20.68 -18.34 -4.83
C VAL A 276 22.14 -18.77 -5.01
N LYS A 277 22.75 -19.34 -3.97
CA LYS A 277 24.12 -19.87 -4.03
C LYS A 277 24.28 -21.01 -5.05
N SER A 278 23.29 -21.90 -5.15
CA SER A 278 23.26 -22.97 -6.16
C SER A 278 23.25 -22.40 -7.58
N ILE A 279 22.46 -21.36 -7.83
CA ILE A 279 22.41 -20.68 -9.13
C ILE A 279 23.74 -19.99 -9.45
N GLU A 280 24.35 -19.30 -8.49
CA GLU A 280 25.69 -18.71 -8.63
C GLU A 280 26.71 -19.77 -9.07
N GLN A 281 26.73 -20.93 -8.41
CA GLN A 281 27.64 -22.03 -8.72
C GLN A 281 27.36 -22.67 -10.09
N LYS A 282 26.09 -22.85 -10.46
CA LYS A 282 25.69 -23.40 -11.76
C LYS A 282 26.05 -22.46 -12.91
N SER A 283 25.91 -21.16 -12.71
CA SER A 283 26.17 -20.13 -13.72
C SER A 283 27.65 -19.77 -13.89
N ALA A 284 28.49 -20.20 -12.96
CA ALA A 284 29.93 -19.97 -12.99
C ALA A 284 30.58 -20.51 -14.27
N GLY A 285 31.61 -19.81 -14.74
CA GLY A 285 32.36 -20.18 -15.95
C GLY A 285 31.56 -20.04 -17.25
N GLY A 286 30.53 -19.19 -17.28
CA GLY A 286 29.73 -18.91 -18.48
C GLY A 286 28.73 -20.02 -18.84
N LYS A 287 28.48 -20.95 -17.91
CA LYS A 287 27.53 -22.05 -18.10
C LYS A 287 26.09 -21.52 -18.15
N SER A 288 25.30 -22.06 -19.06
CA SER A 288 23.89 -21.71 -19.25
C SER A 288 22.96 -22.86 -18.86
N GLY A 289 21.72 -22.52 -18.53
CA GLY A 289 20.71 -23.53 -18.28
C GLY A 289 19.33 -22.95 -17.96
N LYS A 290 18.30 -23.69 -18.35
CA LYS A 290 16.89 -23.35 -18.12
C LYS A 290 16.39 -23.90 -16.78
N GLY A 291 15.42 -23.21 -16.21
CA GLY A 291 14.72 -23.65 -14.99
C GLY A 291 15.54 -23.60 -13.70
N TRP A 292 16.75 -23.00 -13.72
CA TRP A 292 17.56 -22.84 -12.51
C TRP A 292 16.88 -21.97 -11.44
N PHE A 293 15.99 -21.07 -11.86
CA PHE A 293 15.27 -20.12 -11.00
C PHE A 293 13.89 -20.61 -10.56
N ASP A 294 13.35 -21.69 -11.13
CA ASP A 294 11.96 -22.14 -10.89
C ASP A 294 11.68 -22.43 -9.41
N GLU A 295 12.61 -23.13 -8.76
CA GLU A 295 12.50 -23.43 -7.34
C GLU A 295 12.60 -22.15 -6.49
N LEU A 296 13.47 -21.22 -6.87
CA LEU A 296 13.64 -19.95 -6.14
C LEU A 296 12.37 -19.10 -6.21
N LYS A 297 11.78 -18.97 -7.39
CA LYS A 297 10.49 -18.29 -7.60
C LYS A 297 9.38 -18.93 -6.77
N THR A 298 9.28 -20.26 -6.80
CA THR A 298 8.28 -21.01 -6.03
C THR A 298 8.43 -20.78 -4.53
N ARG A 299 9.67 -20.70 -4.02
CA ARG A 299 9.93 -20.44 -2.61
C ARG A 299 9.59 -19.00 -2.20
N LEU A 300 9.90 -18.02 -3.05
CA LEU A 300 9.58 -16.62 -2.78
C LEU A 300 8.07 -16.36 -2.79
N GLN A 301 7.33 -16.98 -3.72
CA GLN A 301 5.87 -16.94 -3.74
C GLN A 301 5.21 -17.59 -2.52
N LYS A 302 5.91 -18.45 -1.78
CA LYS A 302 5.39 -19.06 -0.55
C LYS A 302 5.64 -18.22 0.70
N LEU A 303 6.48 -17.19 0.61
CA LEU A 303 6.67 -16.26 1.72
C LEU A 303 5.47 -15.30 1.87
N PHE A 304 4.70 -15.08 0.80
CA PHE A 304 3.62 -14.08 0.74
C PHE A 304 2.39 -14.58 -0.01
#